data_AF-A0A6G0ZN79-F1
#
_entry.id   AF-A0A6G0ZN79-F1
#
_cell.length_a   1.000
_cell.length_b   1.000
_cell.length_c   1.000
_cell.angle_alpha   90.00
_cell.angle_beta   90.00
_cell.angle_gamma   90.00
#
_symmetry.space_group_name_H-M   'P 1'
#
loop_
_entity.id
_entity.type
_entity.pdbx_description
1 polymer ?
#
loop_
_entity_poly.entity_id
_entity_poly.type
_entity_poly.pdbx_seq_one_letter_code
_entity_poly.pdbx_strand_id
1 'polypeptide(L)' 'MCLWYSVDKSQLDDDVSSSFVQMHADADTERFLDDSIEESDKLLVQVWKSLVSSVLNVFMTRTSING' A
#
# COMPACT_ATOMS: atom_id res chain seq x y z
N MET A 1 20.02 1.21 -12.35
CA MET A 1 19.63 1.65 -11.00
C MET A 1 18.28 2.33 -11.15
N CYS A 2 17.19 1.76 -10.63
CA CYS A 2 15.90 2.45 -10.58
C CYS A 2 15.98 3.57 -9.53
N LEU A 3 15.37 4.71 -9.80
CA LEU A 3 15.25 5.80 -8.83
C LEU A 3 14.09 5.47 -7.87
N TRP A 4 14.32 5.59 -6.56
CA TRP A 4 13.28 5.41 -5.53
C TRP A 4 12.12 6.40 -5.73
N TYR A 5 12.46 7.66 -6.02
CA TYR A 5 11.51 8.70 -6.39
C TYR A 5 12.17 9.70 -7.35
N SER A 6 11.34 10.48 -8.04
CA SER A 6 11.77 11.59 -8.90
C SER A 6 10.99 12.84 -8.55
N VAL A 7 11.64 14.00 -8.67
CA VAL A 7 11.03 15.31 -8.39
C VAL A 7 11.00 16.11 -9.67
N ASP A 8 9.82 16.63 -10.02
CA ASP A 8 9.67 17.59 -11.09
C ASP A 8 10.07 18.98 -10.59
N LYS A 9 11.31 19.37 -10.89
CA LYS A 9 11.86 20.67 -10.48
C LYS A 9 11.17 21.87 -11.12
N SER A 10 10.41 21.68 -12.21
CA SER A 10 9.65 22.79 -12.82
C SER A 10 8.45 23.23 -11.97
N GLN A 11 8.05 22.39 -11.01
CA GLN A 11 6.98 22.67 -10.07
C GLN A 11 7.49 23.20 -8.72
N LEU A 12 8.81 23.45 -8.60
CA LEU A 12 9.41 24.01 -7.40
C LEU A 12 9.72 25.49 -7.61
N ASP A 13 9.51 26.30 -6.57
CA ASP A 13 10.05 27.67 -6.53
C ASP A 13 11.58 27.64 -6.65
N ASP A 14 12.16 28.67 -7.26
CA ASP A 14 13.60 28.73 -7.56
C ASP A 14 14.48 28.54 -6.30
N ASP A 15 14.05 29.11 -5.17
CA ASP A 15 14.75 28.99 -3.87
C ASP A 15 14.73 27.55 -3.32
N VAL A 16 13.65 26.82 -3.56
CA VAL A 16 13.49 25.42 -3.13
C VAL A 16 14.24 24.49 -4.09
N SER A 17 14.15 24.74 -5.40
CA SER A 17 14.82 23.98 -6.44
C SER A 17 16.35 24.05 -6.31
N SER A 18 16.88 25.24 -5.98
CA SER A 18 18.32 25.47 -5.77
C SER A 18 18.87 24.79 -4.51
N SER A 19 18.02 24.58 -3.50
CA SER A 19 18.40 23.91 -2.25
C SER A 19 18.09 22.41 -2.22
N PHE A 20 17.48 21.86 -3.28
CA PHE A 20 17.04 20.47 -3.32
C PHE A 20 18.21 19.48 -3.39
N VAL A 21 18.21 18.50 -2.49
CA VAL A 21 19.14 17.37 -2.46
C VAL A 21 18.36 16.08 -2.70
N GLN A 22 18.75 15.33 -3.73
CA GLN A 22 18.16 14.02 -4.04
C GLN A 22 18.58 13.01 -2.97
N MET A 23 17.60 12.41 -2.30
CA MET A 23 17.85 11.29 -1.41
C MET A 23 17.83 9.96 -2.18
N HIS A 24 18.57 9.00 -1.66
CA HIS A 24 18.62 7.63 -2.15
C HIS A 24 18.07 6.71 -1.06
N ALA A 25 17.43 5.62 -1.46
CA ALA A 25 17.05 4.57 -0.53
C ALA A 25 18.33 3.88 -0.05
N ASP A 26 18.57 3.93 1.25
CA ASP A 26 19.58 3.11 1.89
C ASP A 26 19.01 1.72 2.21
N ALA A 27 19.86 0.83 2.73
CA ALA A 27 19.47 -0.54 3.03
C ALA A 27 18.31 -0.63 4.04
N ASP A 28 18.25 0.30 5.01
CA ASP A 28 17.19 0.35 6.00
C ASP A 28 15.87 0.83 5.38
N THR A 29 15.93 1.78 4.45
CA THR A 29 14.78 2.25 3.68
C THR A 29 14.20 1.14 2.81
N GLU A 30 15.05 0.41 2.08
CA GLU A 30 14.60 -0.72 1.26
C GLU A 30 13.93 -1.81 2.12
N ARG A 31 14.54 -2.15 3.25
CA ARG A 31 13.96 -3.10 4.20
C ARG A 31 12.61 -2.64 4.74
N PHE A 32 12.48 -1.36 5.11
CA PHE A 32 11.23 -0.81 5.59
C PHE A 32 10.13 -0.89 4.52
N LEU A 33 10.47 -0.64 3.25
CA LEU A 33 9.53 -0.74 2.14
C LEU A 33 9.07 -2.18 1.92
N ASP A 34 10.00 -3.14 1.93
CA ASP A 34 9.69 -4.57 1.81
C ASP A 34 8.76 -5.03 2.94
N ASP A 35 9.10 -4.70 4.19
CA ASP A 35 8.30 -5.03 5.37
C ASP A 35 6.89 -4.39 5.26
N SER A 36 6.80 -3.15 4.79
CA SER A 36 5.52 -2.44 4.63
C SER A 36 4.63 -3.06 3.54
N ILE A 37 5.23 -3.47 2.42
CA ILE A 37 4.51 -4.15 1.33
C ILE A 37 3.94 -5.47 1.86
N GLU A 38 4.77 -6.29 2.52
CA GLU A 38 4.36 -7.58 3.08
C GLU A 38 3.18 -7.42 4.06
N GLU A 39 3.25 -6.44 4.96
CA GLU A 39 2.17 -6.17 5.92
C GLU A 39 0.90 -5.65 5.23
N SER A 40 1.04 -4.79 4.23
CA SER A 40 -0.12 -4.28 3.48
C SER A 40 -0.86 -5.39 2.72
N ASP A 41 -0.13 -6.34 2.12
CA ASP A 41 -0.72 -7.50 1.44
C ASP A 41 -1.48 -8.41 2.41
N LYS A 42 -0.93 -8.65 3.61
CA LYS A 42 -1.63 -9.40 4.66
C LYS A 42 -2.95 -8.73 5.04
N LEU A 43 -2.96 -7.41 5.21
CA LEU A 43 -4.18 -6.65 5.54
C LEU A 43 -5.24 -6.78 4.43
N LEU A 44 -4.85 -6.62 3.17
CA LEU A 44 -5.75 -6.76 2.03
C LEU A 44 -6.39 -8.15 1.96
N VAL A 45 -5.59 -9.20 2.18
CA VAL A 45 -6.10 -10.58 2.23
C VAL A 45 -7.09 -10.78 3.38
N GLN A 46 -6.85 -10.20 4.55
CA GLN A 46 -7.76 -10.29 5.69
C GLN A 46 -9.08 -9.55 5.43
N VAL A 47 -9.03 -8.37 4.83
CA VAL A 47 -10.21 -7.60 4.42
C VAL A 47 -11.02 -8.39 3.39
N TRP A 48 -10.36 -8.95 2.38
CA TRP A 48 -11.02 -9.79 1.37
C TRP A 48 -11.70 -11.02 1.99
N LYS A 49 -10.99 -11.75 2.85
CA LYS A 49 -11.55 -12.90 3.57
C LYS A 49 -12.77 -12.51 4.40
N SER A 50 -12.73 -11.37 5.08
CA SER A 50 -13.82 -10.87 5.91
C SER A 50 -15.04 -10.50 5.05
N LEU A 51 -14.82 -9.88 3.89
CA LEU A 51 -15.88 -9.54 2.94
C LEU A 51 -16.55 -10.80 2.38
N VAL A 52 -15.77 -11.73 1.85
CA VAL A 52 -16.29 -13.00 1.29
C VAL A 52 -17.05 -13.79 2.35
N SER A 53 -16.50 -13.91 3.55
CA SER A 53 -17.18 -14.61 4.66
C SER A 53 -18.50 -13.95 5.03
N SER A 54 -18.56 -12.62 5.04
CA SER A 54 -19.80 -11.88 5.31
C SER A 54 -20.85 -12.14 4.24
N VAL A 55 -20.45 -12.09 2.96
CA VAL A 55 -21.34 -12.38 1.83
C VAL A 55 -21.83 -13.82 1.87
N LEU A 56 -20.92 -14.80 2.05
CA LEU A 56 -21.26 -16.22 2.14
C LEU A 56 -22.16 -16.50 3.34
N ASN A 57 -21.94 -15.88 4.50
CA ASN A 57 -22.80 -16.03 5.66
C ASN A 57 -24.22 -15.53 5.38
N VAL A 58 -24.37 -14.36 4.74
CA VAL A 58 -25.70 -13.85 4.34
C VAL A 58 -26.40 -14.83 3.38
N PHE A 59 -25.70 -15.38 2.39
CA PHE A 59 -26.26 -16.38 1.47
C PHE A 59 -26.59 -17.70 2.17
N MET A 60 -25.73 -18.20 3.05
CA MET A 60 -25.97 -19.41 3.84
C MET A 60 -27.19 -19.26 4.75
N THR A 61 -27.32 -18.13 5.44
CA THR A 61 -28.51 -17.82 6.25
C THR A 61 -29.79 -17.78 5.40
N ARG A 62 -29.74 -17.24 4.16
CA ARG A 62 -30.89 -17.24 3.26
C ARG A 62 -31.21 -18.59 2.63
N THR A 63 -30.21 -19.45 2.43
CA THR A 63 -30.41 -20.82 1.90
C THR A 63 -30.83 -21.79 3.01
N SER A 64 -30.58 -21.45 4.28
CA SER A 64 -31.13 -22.09 5.48
C SER A 64 -32.60 -21.70 5.75
N ILE A 65 -33.37 -21.47 4.68
CA ILE A 65 -34.84 -21.33 4.70
C ILE A 65 -35.56 -22.67 5.03
N ASN A 66 -34.82 -23.68 5.50
CA ASN A 66 -35.35 -24.78 6.32
C ASN A 66 -34.34 -25.05 7.46
N GLY A 67 -34.51 -24.65 8.71
CA GLY A 67 -35.65 -23.98 9.32
C GLY A 67 -36.92 -24.80 9.29
#